data_AF-A0A535BG73-F1
#
_entry.id   AF-A0A535BG73-F1
#
_cell.length_a   1.000
_cell.length_b   1.000
_cell.length_c   1.000
_cell.angle_alpha   90.00
_cell.angle_beta   90.00
_cell.angle_gamma   90.00
#
_symmetry.space_group_name_H-M   'P 1'
#
loop_
_entity.id
_entity.type
_entity.pdbx_description
1 polymer ?
#
loop_
_entity_poly.entity_id
_entity_poly.type
_entity_poly.pdbx_seq_one_letter_code
_entity_poly.pdbx_strand_id
1 'polypeptide(L)'
;MFRAVHADRSGRILVTDHPAIAFDGARGVPFADATPLPADAVVAPIEREALAAEKSGKPRRLGPGRLAAAALLPPGYLRTQLPAYVDATDRADLVPRPYAAIAADERGELVVAAVGIDRDATHDRAAYGRAEVAARVAAELRGRTSDRLVRQLARCAREYGCRAATNAFFARWDCALPIAAPGNERPPEAISLKRDGEAEPTESAAFHPSGEEIARLSTEHLAGGGTMVAFGRECEGEPLLAAREIEDAITRVRAVTRDGTIHLETNGSAPGGLRRLAAAGLD
;
A
#
# COMPACT_ATOMS: atom_id res chain seq x y z
N MET A 1 26.82 -16.98 -5.09
CA MET A 1 25.63 -17.58 -5.75
C MET A 1 24.48 -17.58 -4.76
N PHE A 2 23.28 -17.11 -5.15
CA PHE A 2 22.12 -17.11 -4.27
C PHE A 2 21.52 -18.52 -4.13
N ARG A 3 21.10 -18.86 -2.92
CA ARG A 3 20.53 -20.17 -2.57
C ARG A 3 19.02 -20.08 -2.44
N ALA A 4 18.32 -21.08 -2.95
CA ALA A 4 16.87 -21.17 -2.83
C ALA A 4 16.47 -21.32 -1.37
N VAL A 5 15.37 -20.68 -1.01
CA VAL A 5 14.73 -20.78 0.30
C VAL A 5 13.33 -21.34 0.15
N HIS A 6 12.81 -21.97 1.19
CA HIS A 6 11.44 -22.42 1.27
C HIS A 6 10.90 -22.24 2.68
N ALA A 7 9.59 -22.18 2.82
CA ALA A 7 8.92 -22.28 4.10
C ALA A 7 8.53 -23.74 4.38
N ASP A 8 8.65 -24.18 5.63
CA ASP A 8 7.95 -25.39 6.09
C ASP A 8 6.48 -25.09 6.42
N ARG A 9 5.73 -26.12 6.84
CA ARG A 9 4.31 -25.98 7.20
C ARG A 9 4.05 -25.11 8.43
N SER A 10 5.08 -24.84 9.25
CA SER A 10 5.00 -23.93 10.39
C SER A 10 5.32 -22.48 10.01
N GLY A 11 5.67 -22.22 8.75
CA GLY A 11 6.07 -20.91 8.25
C GLY A 11 7.55 -20.58 8.49
N ARG A 12 8.35 -21.53 9.00
CA ARG A 12 9.78 -21.30 9.19
C ARG A 12 10.50 -21.31 7.86
N ILE A 13 11.34 -20.31 7.61
CA ILE A 13 12.15 -20.19 6.40
C ILE A 13 13.44 -21.01 6.54
N LEU A 14 13.73 -21.81 5.52
CA LEU A 14 14.85 -22.75 5.46
C LEU A 14 15.64 -22.53 4.17
N VAL A 15 16.97 -22.43 4.31
CA VAL A 15 17.91 -22.31 3.19
C VAL A 15 18.27 -23.69 2.66
N THR A 16 18.39 -23.82 1.34
CA THR A 16 18.81 -25.06 0.67
C THR A 16 20.20 -24.93 0.06
N ASP A 17 20.79 -26.05 -0.36
CA ASP A 17 22.05 -26.05 -1.13
C ASP A 17 21.84 -25.85 -2.64
N HIS A 18 20.60 -25.64 -3.08
CA HIS A 18 20.27 -25.45 -4.48
C HIS A 18 20.32 -23.97 -4.86
N PRO A 19 20.79 -23.61 -6.07
CA PRO A 19 20.70 -22.24 -6.55
C PRO A 19 19.25 -21.74 -6.59
N ALA A 20 19.06 -20.46 -6.29
CA ALA A 20 17.76 -19.80 -6.33
C ALA A 20 17.25 -19.58 -7.77
N ILE A 21 15.96 -19.79 -7.96
CA ILE A 21 15.21 -19.48 -9.19
C ILE A 21 14.03 -18.58 -8.83
N ALA A 22 13.67 -17.68 -9.74
CA ALA A 22 12.54 -16.76 -9.62
C ALA A 22 11.77 -16.73 -10.95
N PHE A 23 10.63 -16.04 -10.99
CA PHE A 23 9.88 -15.78 -12.22
C PHE A 23 10.07 -14.33 -12.66
N ASP A 24 10.27 -14.12 -13.96
CA ASP A 24 10.31 -12.79 -14.62
C ASP A 24 8.92 -12.30 -15.07
N GLY A 25 7.87 -13.06 -14.76
CA GLY A 25 6.50 -12.84 -15.24
C GLY A 25 6.07 -13.76 -16.37
N ALA A 26 7.01 -14.44 -17.04
CA ALA A 26 6.69 -15.40 -18.11
C ALA A 26 7.33 -16.78 -17.88
N ARG A 27 8.52 -16.84 -17.27
CA ARG A 27 9.27 -18.08 -17.11
C ARG A 27 10.19 -18.06 -15.90
N GLY A 28 10.72 -19.24 -15.56
CA GLY A 28 11.78 -19.40 -14.57
C GLY A 28 13.11 -18.80 -15.06
N VAL A 29 13.70 -17.93 -14.24
CA VAL A 29 15.00 -17.30 -14.44
C VAL A 29 15.84 -17.40 -13.18
N PRO A 30 17.18 -17.35 -13.25
CA PRO A 30 18.02 -17.25 -12.06
C PRO A 30 17.62 -16.05 -11.19
N PHE A 31 17.68 -16.21 -9.88
CA PHE A 31 17.46 -15.10 -8.95
C PHE A 31 18.54 -14.02 -9.14
N ALA A 32 18.11 -12.76 -9.23
CA ALA A 32 18.94 -11.59 -9.50
C ALA A 32 18.41 -10.35 -8.76
N ASP A 33 19.08 -9.20 -8.95
CA ASP A 33 18.69 -7.90 -8.38
C ASP A 33 18.47 -7.94 -6.85
N ALA A 34 19.39 -8.64 -6.18
CA ALA A 34 19.31 -8.89 -4.75
C ALA A 34 19.58 -7.62 -3.94
N THR A 35 18.60 -7.24 -3.13
CA THR A 35 18.73 -6.23 -2.08
C THR A 35 18.59 -6.93 -0.72
N PRO A 36 19.30 -6.48 0.34
CA PRO A 36 19.03 -6.95 1.70
C PRO A 36 17.54 -6.85 2.04
N LEU A 37 16.97 -7.88 2.67
CA LEU A 37 15.57 -7.86 3.04
C LEU A 37 15.30 -6.69 4.02
N PRO A 38 14.38 -5.75 3.72
CA PRO A 38 14.05 -4.66 4.63
C PRO A 38 13.52 -5.19 5.96
N ALA A 39 13.85 -4.50 7.06
CA ALA A 39 13.52 -4.97 8.41
C ALA A 39 12.01 -5.03 8.70
N ASP A 40 11.22 -4.19 8.01
CA ASP A 40 9.77 -4.13 8.09
C ASP A 40 9.06 -4.91 6.97
N ALA A 41 9.80 -5.64 6.13
CA ALA A 41 9.21 -6.55 5.17
C ALA A 41 8.61 -7.79 5.87
N VAL A 42 7.44 -8.22 5.42
CA VAL A 42 6.80 -9.43 5.91
C VAL A 42 7.21 -10.60 5.01
N VAL A 43 7.77 -11.66 5.59
CA VAL A 43 8.04 -12.91 4.85
C VAL A 43 6.91 -13.89 5.11
N ALA A 44 6.31 -14.39 4.04
CA ALA A 44 5.15 -15.28 4.12
C ALA A 44 5.33 -16.54 3.25
N PRO A 45 4.85 -17.70 3.72
CA PRO A 45 4.69 -18.87 2.86
C PRO A 45 3.62 -18.63 1.80
N ILE A 46 3.83 -19.22 0.63
CA ILE A 46 2.86 -19.31 -0.45
C ILE A 46 2.35 -20.74 -0.47
N GLU A 47 1.05 -20.94 -0.62
CA GLU A 47 0.42 -22.27 -0.67
C GLU A 47 0.67 -23.01 -2.00
N ARG A 48 1.94 -23.05 -2.42
CA ARG A 48 2.47 -23.73 -3.59
C ARG A 48 3.82 -24.34 -3.24
N GLU A 49 4.17 -25.43 -3.90
CA GLU A 49 5.48 -26.04 -3.71
C GLU A 49 6.60 -25.14 -4.27
N ALA A 50 7.69 -25.01 -3.53
CA ALA A 50 8.84 -24.21 -3.93
C ALA A 50 9.62 -24.84 -5.10
N LEU A 51 10.09 -23.97 -5.98
CA LEU A 51 11.08 -24.31 -6.99
C LEU A 51 12.47 -23.80 -6.59
N ALA A 52 13.50 -24.56 -6.95
CA ALA A 52 14.90 -24.15 -6.98
C ALA A 52 15.46 -24.38 -8.39
N ALA A 53 16.73 -24.06 -8.63
CA ALA A 53 17.42 -24.48 -9.83
C ALA A 53 18.31 -25.70 -9.55
N GLU A 54 18.51 -26.53 -10.56
CA GLU A 54 19.66 -27.44 -10.62
C GLU A 54 20.96 -26.66 -10.91
N LYS A 55 22.12 -27.30 -10.75
CA LYS A 55 23.40 -26.74 -11.23
C LYS A 55 23.38 -26.44 -12.74
N SER A 56 22.53 -27.15 -13.49
CA SER A 56 22.30 -26.94 -14.92
C SER A 56 21.45 -25.69 -15.24
N GLY A 57 20.86 -25.05 -14.23
CA GLY A 57 19.93 -23.92 -14.38
C GLY A 57 18.48 -24.32 -14.60
N LYS A 58 18.17 -25.62 -14.73
CA LYS A 58 16.78 -26.09 -14.91
C LYS A 58 15.96 -25.99 -13.62
N PRO A 59 14.66 -25.67 -13.68
CA PRO A 59 13.79 -25.69 -12.52
C PRO A 59 13.74 -27.08 -11.86
N ARG A 60 13.81 -27.11 -10.54
CA ARG A 60 13.75 -28.29 -9.68
C ARG A 60 12.72 -28.10 -8.60
N ARG A 61 11.80 -29.05 -8.50
CA ARG A 61 10.88 -29.18 -7.38
C ARG A 61 11.61 -29.47 -6.08
N LEU A 62 11.35 -28.69 -5.03
CA LEU A 62 11.91 -28.98 -3.71
C LEU A 62 11.20 -30.14 -3.02
N GLY A 63 9.97 -30.47 -3.41
CA GLY A 63 9.22 -31.63 -2.93
C GLY A 63 8.12 -31.30 -1.94
N PRO A 64 7.28 -32.30 -1.59
CA PRO A 64 6.09 -32.08 -0.78
C PRO A 64 6.37 -31.46 0.58
N GLY A 65 5.54 -30.49 1.00
CA GLY A 65 5.66 -29.81 2.30
C GLY A 65 6.71 -28.70 2.34
N ARG A 66 7.41 -28.44 1.23
CA ARG A 66 8.32 -27.30 1.07
C ARG A 66 7.63 -26.21 0.27
N LEU A 67 7.09 -25.24 0.97
CA LEU A 67 6.29 -24.17 0.39
C LEU A 67 7.19 -23.08 -0.18
N ALA A 68 6.80 -22.49 -1.31
CA ALA A 68 7.43 -21.26 -1.79
C ALA A 68 7.29 -20.17 -0.73
N ALA A 69 8.23 -19.25 -0.69
CA ALA A 69 8.20 -18.12 0.22
C ALA A 69 8.44 -16.83 -0.55
N ALA A 70 7.82 -15.75 -0.09
CA ALA A 70 7.97 -14.42 -0.67
C ALA A 70 8.04 -13.34 0.40
N ALA A 71 8.61 -12.21 0.03
CA ALA A 71 8.54 -10.99 0.80
C ALA A 71 7.37 -10.11 0.32
N LEU A 72 6.66 -9.50 1.27
CA LEU A 72 5.77 -8.37 1.06
C LEU A 72 6.53 -7.13 1.53
N LEU A 73 6.96 -6.31 0.58
CA LEU A 73 7.81 -5.15 0.83
C LEU A 73 7.00 -3.95 1.33
N PRO A 74 7.61 -3.08 2.16
CA PRO A 74 7.02 -1.78 2.45
C PRO A 74 6.95 -0.90 1.19
N PRO A 75 6.19 0.20 1.22
CA PRO A 75 6.22 1.21 0.16
C PRO A 75 7.65 1.68 -0.16
N GLY A 76 7.87 2.11 -1.40
CA GLY A 76 9.15 2.60 -1.90
C GLY A 76 10.07 1.55 -2.53
N TYR A 77 9.61 0.30 -2.63
CA TYR A 77 10.31 -0.75 -3.36
C TYR A 77 9.56 -1.19 -4.61
N LEU A 78 10.31 -1.37 -5.70
CA LEU A 78 9.87 -2.04 -6.91
C LEU A 78 10.37 -3.49 -6.88
N ARG A 79 9.45 -4.47 -6.87
CA ARG A 79 9.83 -5.87 -7.06
C ARG A 79 10.36 -6.08 -8.49
N THR A 80 11.45 -6.81 -8.65
CA THR A 80 12.04 -7.11 -9.96
C THR A 80 11.78 -8.55 -10.39
N GLN A 81 11.52 -9.46 -9.45
CA GLN A 81 11.18 -10.84 -9.74
C GLN A 81 10.08 -11.37 -8.80
N LEU A 82 9.30 -12.33 -9.30
CA LEU A 82 8.25 -13.03 -8.59
C LEU A 82 8.79 -14.35 -7.99
N PRO A 83 8.24 -14.82 -6.85
CA PRO A 83 8.63 -16.10 -6.28
C PRO A 83 8.38 -17.25 -7.26
N ALA A 84 9.33 -18.18 -7.38
CA ALA A 84 9.15 -19.37 -8.21
C ALA A 84 8.46 -20.49 -7.43
N TYR A 85 7.40 -21.04 -8.02
CA TYR A 85 6.60 -22.09 -7.42
C TYR A 85 6.03 -23.03 -8.48
N VAL A 86 5.59 -24.21 -8.06
CA VAL A 86 4.88 -25.16 -8.93
C VAL A 86 3.45 -24.69 -9.10
N ASP A 87 3.05 -24.41 -10.34
CA ASP A 87 1.65 -24.13 -10.67
C ASP A 87 0.74 -25.29 -10.31
N ALA A 88 -0.46 -24.97 -9.83
CA ALA A 88 -1.45 -25.93 -9.40
C ALA A 88 -2.78 -25.61 -10.08
N THR A 89 -3.26 -26.53 -10.93
CA THR A 89 -4.58 -26.42 -11.59
C THR A 89 -5.69 -27.10 -10.79
N ASP A 90 -5.35 -27.77 -9.70
CA ASP A 90 -6.24 -28.53 -8.82
C ASP A 90 -6.61 -27.77 -7.53
N ARG A 91 -6.25 -26.48 -7.44
CA ARG A 91 -6.44 -25.63 -6.25
C ARG A 91 -6.90 -24.24 -6.66
N ALA A 92 -7.49 -23.51 -5.71
CA ALA A 92 -7.85 -22.11 -5.90
C ALA A 92 -6.62 -21.25 -6.21
N ASP A 93 -6.82 -20.19 -6.99
CA ASP A 93 -5.78 -19.22 -7.34
C ASP A 93 -5.18 -18.57 -6.08
N LEU A 94 -3.92 -18.13 -6.21
CA LEU A 94 -3.26 -17.40 -5.14
C LEU A 94 -3.93 -16.04 -4.96
N VAL A 95 -4.12 -15.64 -3.70
CA VAL A 95 -4.49 -14.26 -3.36
C VAL A 95 -3.46 -13.31 -4.00
N PRO A 96 -3.88 -12.28 -4.75
CA PRO A 96 -3.00 -11.38 -5.51
C PRO A 96 -2.15 -10.51 -4.56
N ARG A 97 -1.02 -11.08 -4.13
CA ARG A 97 0.05 -10.52 -3.31
C ARG A 97 0.94 -9.50 -4.03
N PRO A 98 1.49 -8.41 -3.45
CA PRO A 98 2.74 -7.84 -3.97
C PRO A 98 3.95 -8.75 -3.64
N TYR A 99 3.85 -10.05 -3.92
CA TYR A 99 4.91 -11.02 -3.65
C TYR A 99 6.18 -10.65 -4.42
N ALA A 100 7.30 -10.59 -3.70
CA ALA A 100 8.64 -10.47 -4.27
C ALA A 100 9.43 -11.75 -3.99
N ALA A 101 10.22 -12.20 -4.96
CA ALA A 101 11.09 -13.36 -4.79
C ALA A 101 12.11 -13.12 -3.67
N ILE A 102 12.36 -14.15 -2.86
CA ILE A 102 13.43 -14.14 -1.85
C ILE A 102 14.39 -15.30 -2.06
N ALA A 103 15.63 -15.10 -1.61
CA ALA A 103 16.69 -16.09 -1.61
C ALA A 103 17.60 -15.88 -0.39
N ALA A 104 18.61 -16.74 -0.24
CA ALA A 104 19.67 -16.53 0.73
C ALA A 104 20.98 -16.18 0.04
N ASP A 105 21.72 -15.22 0.60
CA ASP A 105 23.07 -14.89 0.19
C ASP A 105 24.08 -15.99 0.60
N GLU A 106 25.37 -15.75 0.33
CA GLU A 106 26.44 -16.70 0.65
C GLU A 106 26.64 -16.88 2.17
N ARG A 107 26.23 -15.91 2.99
CA ARG A 107 26.25 -15.99 4.46
C ARG A 107 25.01 -16.69 5.02
N GLY A 108 23.97 -16.85 4.20
CA GLY A 108 22.70 -17.45 4.61
C GLY A 108 21.66 -16.41 5.02
N GLU A 109 21.96 -15.14 4.82
CA GLU A 109 21.05 -14.04 5.11
C GLU A 109 20.01 -13.89 4.00
N LEU A 110 18.78 -13.55 4.36
CA LEU A 110 17.70 -13.37 3.40
C LEU A 110 17.91 -12.09 2.57
N VAL A 111 17.73 -12.25 1.26
CA VAL A 111 17.73 -11.17 0.27
C VAL A 111 16.46 -11.25 -0.57
N VAL A 112 16.07 -10.13 -1.16
CA VAL A 112 14.85 -9.98 -1.96
C VAL A 112 15.18 -9.42 -3.34
N ALA A 113 14.49 -9.89 -4.37
CA ALA A 113 14.59 -9.37 -5.73
C ALA A 113 13.76 -8.08 -5.85
N ALA A 114 14.36 -6.96 -5.49
CA ALA A 114 13.71 -5.66 -5.50
C ALA A 114 14.73 -4.52 -5.55
N VAL A 115 14.27 -3.37 -6.03
CA VAL A 115 15.03 -2.11 -6.05
C VAL A 115 14.29 -1.08 -5.22
N GLY A 116 14.99 -0.42 -4.30
CA GLY A 116 14.47 0.75 -3.61
C GLY A 116 14.38 1.92 -4.58
N ILE A 117 13.16 2.32 -4.93
CA ILE A 117 12.86 3.41 -5.87
C ILE A 117 12.45 4.69 -5.16
N ASP A 118 12.07 4.59 -3.89
CA ASP A 118 11.72 5.73 -3.05
C ASP A 118 12.26 5.53 -1.64
N ARG A 119 12.92 6.55 -1.12
CA ARG A 119 13.49 6.59 0.23
C ARG A 119 12.82 7.65 1.11
N ASP A 120 11.67 8.14 0.68
CA ASP A 120 10.94 9.16 1.42
C ASP A 120 10.68 8.69 2.85
N ALA A 121 11.08 9.53 3.82
CA ALA A 121 10.87 9.30 5.23
C ALA A 121 9.38 9.21 5.59
N THR A 122 8.47 9.72 4.74
CA THR A 122 7.03 9.52 4.88
C THR A 122 6.61 8.04 4.82
N HIS A 123 7.46 7.18 4.25
CA HIS A 123 7.23 5.74 4.17
C HIS A 123 7.58 4.97 5.44
N ASP A 124 8.33 5.57 6.38
CA ASP A 124 8.82 4.88 7.57
C ASP A 124 7.70 4.56 8.56
N ARG A 125 7.42 3.26 8.75
CA ARG A 125 6.42 2.77 9.73
C ARG A 125 6.81 3.10 11.17
N ALA A 126 8.11 3.21 11.48
CA ALA A 126 8.59 3.54 12.82
C ALA A 126 8.35 5.01 13.19
N ALA A 127 7.96 5.87 12.24
CA ALA A 127 7.68 7.28 12.49
C ALA A 127 6.49 7.50 13.44
N TYR A 128 5.63 6.50 13.65
CA TYR A 128 4.45 6.61 14.51
C TYR A 128 4.41 5.53 15.59
N GLY A 129 4.67 5.92 16.85
CA GLY A 129 4.41 5.05 17.99
C GLY A 129 2.90 4.83 18.17
N ARG A 130 2.43 3.57 18.19
CA ARG A 130 0.99 3.23 18.37
C ARG A 130 0.33 3.95 19.54
N ALA A 131 1.03 4.06 20.67
CA ALA A 131 0.53 4.76 21.85
C ALA A 131 0.37 6.27 21.62
N GLU A 132 1.28 6.89 20.87
CA GLU A 132 1.19 8.31 20.52
C GLU A 132 0.01 8.55 19.55
N VAL A 133 -0.14 7.71 18.52
CA VAL A 133 -1.27 7.77 17.59
C VAL A 133 -2.59 7.71 18.36
N ALA A 134 -2.74 6.73 19.26
CA ALA A 134 -3.94 6.58 20.07
C ALA A 134 -4.22 7.83 20.93
N ALA A 135 -3.17 8.42 21.54
CA ALA A 135 -3.30 9.61 22.36
C ALA A 135 -3.75 10.84 21.56
N ARG A 136 -3.16 11.07 20.38
CA ARG A 136 -3.54 12.20 19.51
C ARG A 136 -4.94 12.06 18.95
N VAL A 137 -5.30 10.86 18.47
CA VAL A 137 -6.66 10.56 18.00
C VAL A 137 -7.69 10.82 19.11
N ALA A 138 -7.42 10.37 20.34
CA ALA A 138 -8.31 10.61 21.47
C ALA A 138 -8.41 12.10 21.84
N ALA A 139 -7.33 12.87 21.71
CA ALA A 139 -7.34 14.31 21.95
C ALA A 139 -8.21 15.05 20.93
N GLU A 140 -8.03 14.78 19.64
CA GLU A 140 -8.82 15.41 18.57
C GLU A 140 -10.31 15.06 18.68
N LEU A 141 -10.65 13.79 18.94
CA LEU A 141 -12.05 13.36 19.11
C LEU A 141 -12.74 14.05 20.28
N ARG A 142 -12.03 14.35 21.37
CA ARG A 142 -12.59 15.11 22.51
C ARG A 142 -12.85 16.57 22.17
N GLY A 143 -12.00 17.19 21.35
CA GLY A 143 -12.18 18.57 20.90
C GLY A 143 -13.27 18.73 19.83
N ARG A 144 -13.57 17.65 19.07
CA ARG A 144 -14.39 17.69 17.85
C ARG A 144 -15.45 16.60 17.83
N THR A 145 -16.23 16.50 18.90
CA THR A 145 -17.19 15.39 19.10
C THR A 145 -18.30 15.31 18.05
N SER A 146 -18.57 16.36 17.26
CA SER A 146 -19.55 16.36 16.17
C SER A 146 -18.94 16.20 14.77
N ASP A 147 -17.61 16.29 14.63
CA ASP A 147 -16.92 16.24 13.34
C ASP A 147 -16.87 14.81 12.77
N ARG A 148 -17.62 14.61 11.67
CA ARG A 148 -17.76 13.30 11.02
C ARG A 148 -16.50 12.87 10.28
N LEU A 149 -15.77 13.81 9.67
CA LEU A 149 -14.52 13.54 8.97
C LEU A 149 -13.44 13.08 9.96
N VAL A 150 -13.29 13.80 11.07
CA VAL A 150 -12.33 13.43 12.12
C VAL A 150 -12.68 12.06 12.70
N ARG A 151 -13.96 11.72 12.88
CA ARG A 151 -14.39 10.38 13.30
C ARG A 151 -14.00 9.29 12.29
N GLN A 152 -14.23 9.51 11.00
CA GLN A 152 -13.86 8.55 9.97
C GLN A 152 -12.35 8.34 9.95
N LEU A 153 -11.57 9.42 9.95
CA LEU A 153 -10.10 9.34 9.96
C LEU A 153 -9.58 8.67 11.24
N ALA A 154 -10.21 8.92 12.39
CA ALA A 154 -9.85 8.27 13.65
C ALA A 154 -10.08 6.75 13.58
N ARG A 155 -11.18 6.33 12.94
CA ARG A 155 -11.45 4.92 12.68
C ARG A 155 -10.39 4.34 11.75
N CYS A 156 -10.11 5.01 10.63
CA CYS A 156 -9.09 4.58 9.67
C CYS A 156 -7.70 4.44 10.29
N ALA A 157 -7.29 5.39 11.13
CA ALA A 157 -6.00 5.35 11.82
C ALA A 157 -5.93 4.21 12.85
N ARG A 158 -7.02 3.92 13.57
CA ARG A 158 -7.02 2.94 14.68
C ARG A 158 -7.30 1.51 14.24
N GLU A 159 -8.25 1.30 13.34
CA GLU A 159 -8.71 -0.03 12.93
C GLU A 159 -7.89 -0.56 11.76
N TYR A 160 -7.57 0.30 10.80
CA TYR A 160 -6.85 -0.09 9.58
C TYR A 160 -5.38 0.34 9.60
N GLY A 161 -4.91 1.05 10.62
CA GLY A 161 -3.55 1.61 10.67
C GLY A 161 -3.24 2.49 9.46
N CYS A 162 -4.25 3.16 8.90
CA CYS A 162 -4.10 4.00 7.73
C CYS A 162 -3.16 5.17 8.01
N ARG A 163 -2.04 5.23 7.28
CA ARG A 163 -1.04 6.28 7.47
C ARG A 163 -1.57 7.65 7.07
N ALA A 164 -2.21 7.77 5.91
CA ALA A 164 -2.78 9.04 5.44
C ALA A 164 -3.86 9.58 6.41
N ALA A 165 -4.58 8.70 7.12
CA ALA A 165 -5.50 9.12 8.18
C ALA A 165 -4.76 9.52 9.45
N THR A 166 -3.69 8.78 9.83
CA THR A 166 -2.82 9.11 10.96
C THR A 166 -2.19 10.50 10.79
N ASN A 167 -1.73 10.80 9.59
CA ASN A 167 -1.11 12.08 9.21
C ASN A 167 -1.98 13.29 9.53
N ALA A 168 -3.31 13.19 9.40
CA ALA A 168 -4.25 14.25 9.77
C ALA A 168 -4.17 14.64 11.25
N PHE A 169 -3.88 13.69 12.15
CA PHE A 169 -3.73 13.92 13.59
C PHE A 169 -2.33 14.42 13.99
N PHE A 170 -1.38 14.36 13.07
CA PHE A 170 -0.02 14.84 13.27
C PHE A 170 0.26 16.14 12.51
N ALA A 171 -0.63 16.53 11.60
CA ALA A 171 -0.46 17.62 10.65
C ALA A 171 0.88 17.53 9.92
N ARG A 172 1.14 16.37 9.29
CA ARG A 172 2.37 16.10 8.52
C ARG A 172 2.03 15.38 7.24
N TRP A 173 2.83 15.61 6.21
CA TRP A 173 2.77 14.85 4.95
C TRP A 173 1.38 14.92 4.30
N ASP A 174 0.91 13.80 3.72
CA ASP A 174 -0.37 13.70 3.02
C ASP A 174 -1.54 13.38 3.97
N CYS A 175 -2.67 14.05 3.78
CA CYS A 175 -3.96 13.71 4.39
C CYS A 175 -4.92 13.21 3.32
N ALA A 176 -5.36 11.96 3.40
CA ALA A 176 -6.41 11.42 2.54
C ALA A 176 -7.77 11.95 3.01
N LEU A 177 -8.50 12.63 2.13
CA LEU A 177 -9.79 13.24 2.43
C LEU A 177 -10.92 12.26 2.08
N PRO A 178 -11.71 11.79 3.08
CA PRO A 178 -12.90 11.00 2.82
C PRO A 178 -13.92 11.83 2.02
N ILE A 179 -14.54 11.21 1.01
CA ILE A 179 -15.55 11.84 0.14
C ILE A 179 -16.73 10.91 -0.16
N ALA A 180 -16.56 9.61 0.07
CA ALA A 180 -17.49 8.55 -0.26
C ALA A 180 -17.99 8.61 -1.71
N ALA A 181 -17.09 8.76 -2.68
CA ALA A 181 -17.50 8.81 -4.07
C ALA A 181 -17.99 7.42 -4.54
N PRO A 182 -18.91 7.36 -5.52
CA PRO A 182 -19.27 6.10 -6.14
C PRO A 182 -18.05 5.44 -6.80
N GLY A 183 -17.95 4.11 -6.70
CA GLY A 183 -17.00 3.34 -7.52
C GLY A 183 -17.56 3.08 -8.91
N ASN A 184 -16.75 3.25 -9.96
CA ASN A 184 -17.11 2.91 -11.33
C ASN A 184 -16.17 1.90 -12.00
N GLU A 185 -15.21 1.36 -11.25
CA GLU A 185 -14.33 0.29 -11.67
C GLU A 185 -14.62 -1.00 -10.90
N ARG A 186 -14.36 -2.12 -11.56
CA ARG A 186 -14.50 -3.48 -11.02
C ARG A 186 -13.33 -4.31 -11.54
N PRO A 187 -12.10 -4.06 -11.04
CA PRO A 187 -10.94 -4.81 -11.49
C PRO A 187 -11.17 -6.31 -11.24
N PRO A 188 -10.79 -7.19 -12.18
CA PRO A 188 -10.77 -8.63 -11.93
C PRO A 188 -9.98 -8.96 -10.67
N GLU A 189 -10.42 -9.96 -9.92
CA GLU A 189 -9.79 -10.34 -8.66
C GLU A 189 -8.29 -10.60 -8.82
N ALA A 190 -7.87 -11.25 -9.92
CA ALA A 190 -6.48 -11.55 -10.22
C ALA A 190 -5.53 -10.33 -10.25
N ILE A 191 -6.05 -9.11 -10.44
CA ILE A 191 -5.27 -7.87 -10.44
C ILE A 191 -5.64 -6.91 -9.30
N SER A 192 -6.65 -7.25 -8.48
CA SER A 192 -7.03 -6.49 -7.28
C SER A 192 -6.13 -6.94 -6.12
N LEU A 193 -4.94 -6.35 -6.06
CA LEU A 193 -3.93 -6.69 -5.06
C LEU A 193 -4.51 -6.59 -3.64
N LYS A 194 -4.22 -7.59 -2.80
CA LYS A 194 -4.64 -7.60 -1.38
C LYS A 194 -3.43 -7.43 -0.49
N ARG A 195 -3.36 -6.35 0.28
CA ARG A 195 -2.37 -6.22 1.35
C ARG A 195 -2.92 -6.86 2.63
N ASP A 196 -2.07 -7.60 3.35
CA ASP A 196 -2.42 -8.08 4.69
C ASP A 196 -2.15 -6.98 5.73
N GLY A 197 -3.06 -6.87 6.71
CA GLY A 197 -2.84 -6.13 7.95
C GLY A 197 -3.22 -4.64 7.90
N GLU A 198 -2.46 -3.84 8.64
CA GLU A 198 -2.62 -2.38 8.78
C GLU A 198 -1.95 -1.64 7.61
N ALA A 199 -2.74 -0.83 6.89
CA ALA A 199 -2.35 0.35 6.08
C ALA A 199 -3.42 0.75 5.05
N GLU A 200 -4.48 -0.04 4.83
CA GLU A 200 -5.48 0.23 3.79
C GLU A 200 -6.89 0.12 4.37
N PRO A 201 -7.59 1.27 4.58
CA PRO A 201 -9.02 1.23 4.81
C PRO A 201 -9.69 0.44 3.68
N THR A 202 -10.62 -0.44 4.01
CA THR A 202 -11.36 -1.25 3.02
C THR A 202 -12.81 -0.76 2.85
N GLU A 203 -13.19 0.27 3.61
CA GLU A 203 -14.53 0.83 3.60
C GLU A 203 -14.47 2.31 3.25
N SER A 204 -15.51 2.75 2.56
CA SER A 204 -15.79 4.15 2.28
C SER A 204 -16.43 4.82 3.49
N ALA A 205 -16.30 6.15 3.61
CA ALA A 205 -17.06 6.89 4.60
C ALA A 205 -18.58 6.65 4.44
N ALA A 206 -19.29 6.47 5.56
CA ALA A 206 -20.74 6.23 5.54
C ALA A 206 -21.59 7.50 5.28
N PHE A 207 -20.96 8.58 4.80
CA PHE A 207 -21.57 9.88 4.56
C PHE A 207 -20.82 10.63 3.47
N HIS A 208 -21.51 11.53 2.78
CA HIS A 208 -20.89 12.50 1.87
C HIS A 208 -20.60 13.80 2.64
N PRO A 209 -19.33 14.19 2.81
CA PRO A 209 -18.97 15.44 3.44
C PRO A 209 -19.27 16.64 2.54
N SER A 210 -19.59 17.78 3.14
CA SER A 210 -19.70 19.05 2.39
C SER A 210 -18.32 19.60 2.03
N GLY A 211 -18.27 20.46 1.00
CA GLY A 211 -17.03 21.16 0.67
C GLY A 211 -16.49 22.02 1.83
N GLU A 212 -17.37 22.51 2.71
CA GLU A 212 -16.97 23.22 3.94
C GLU A 212 -16.29 22.30 4.96
N GLU A 213 -16.84 21.10 5.21
CA GLU A 213 -16.22 20.12 6.12
C GLU A 213 -14.82 19.74 5.61
N ILE A 214 -14.71 19.46 4.31
CA ILE A 214 -13.44 19.10 3.67
C ILE A 214 -12.45 20.27 3.75
N ALA A 215 -12.88 21.48 3.41
CA ALA A 215 -12.01 22.65 3.38
C ALA A 215 -11.49 23.03 4.77
N ARG A 216 -12.32 22.89 5.82
CA ARG A 216 -11.89 23.10 7.20
C ARG A 216 -10.74 22.15 7.56
N LEU A 217 -10.96 20.85 7.40
CA LEU A 217 -9.93 19.85 7.73
C LEU A 217 -8.65 20.07 6.90
N SER A 218 -8.80 20.36 5.61
CA SER A 218 -7.67 20.56 4.71
C SER A 218 -6.83 21.76 5.10
N THR A 219 -7.46 22.91 5.38
CA THR A 219 -6.73 24.12 5.76
C THR A 219 -6.05 23.98 7.12
N GLU A 220 -6.68 23.30 8.08
CA GLU A 220 -6.08 22.98 9.38
C GLU A 220 -4.85 22.06 9.26
N HIS A 221 -4.96 20.99 8.46
CA HIS A 221 -3.85 20.06 8.21
C HIS A 221 -2.65 20.78 7.60
N LEU A 222 -2.89 21.59 6.55
CA LEU A 222 -1.85 22.34 5.87
C LEU A 222 -1.21 23.40 6.78
N ALA A 223 -2.02 24.15 7.52
CA ALA A 223 -1.52 25.14 8.49
C ALA A 223 -0.69 24.52 9.62
N GLY A 224 -0.98 23.26 9.99
CA GLY A 224 -0.25 22.52 11.02
C GLY A 224 1.07 21.90 10.55
N GLY A 225 1.41 21.99 9.26
CA GLY A 225 2.64 21.43 8.68
C GLY A 225 2.43 20.26 7.71
N GLY A 226 1.17 19.92 7.42
CA GLY A 226 0.83 19.01 6.33
C GLY A 226 1.30 19.57 4.99
N THR A 227 1.77 18.69 4.10
CA THR A 227 2.29 19.10 2.80
C THR A 227 1.32 18.84 1.66
N MET A 228 0.35 17.95 1.87
CA MET A 228 -0.59 17.54 0.83
C MET A 228 -1.94 17.14 1.43
N VAL A 229 -3.01 17.39 0.68
CA VAL A 229 -4.31 16.77 0.86
C VAL A 229 -4.69 16.04 -0.42
N ALA A 230 -5.30 14.86 -0.32
CA ALA A 230 -5.53 13.98 -1.45
C ALA A 230 -6.97 13.46 -1.50
N PHE A 231 -7.56 13.45 -2.69
CA PHE A 231 -8.85 12.85 -2.99
C PHE A 231 -8.68 11.54 -3.77
N GLY A 232 -9.59 10.57 -3.59
CA GLY A 232 -9.70 9.41 -4.47
C GLY A 232 -8.87 8.17 -4.11
N ARG A 233 -8.65 7.93 -2.83
CA ARG A 233 -8.09 6.64 -2.38
C ARG A 233 -8.99 5.49 -2.82
N GLU A 234 -8.42 4.30 -3.07
CA GLU A 234 -9.16 3.10 -3.51
C GLU A 234 -10.41 2.82 -2.65
N CYS A 235 -10.34 3.06 -1.34
CA CYS A 235 -11.45 2.87 -0.41
C CYS A 235 -12.60 3.88 -0.54
N GLU A 236 -12.36 5.03 -1.16
CA GLU A 236 -13.29 6.17 -1.27
C GLU A 236 -13.97 6.27 -2.64
N GLY A 237 -13.70 5.33 -3.56
CA GLY A 237 -14.27 5.31 -4.91
C GLY A 237 -13.64 6.32 -5.88
N GLU A 238 -14.30 6.56 -7.01
CA GLU A 238 -13.76 7.42 -8.08
C GLU A 238 -14.11 8.90 -7.82
N PRO A 239 -13.14 9.76 -7.45
CA PRO A 239 -13.42 11.12 -7.00
C PRO A 239 -14.02 12.02 -8.07
N LEU A 240 -13.78 11.75 -9.36
CA LEU A 240 -14.38 12.54 -10.44
C LEU A 240 -15.91 12.41 -10.49
N LEU A 241 -16.49 11.39 -9.85
CA LEU A 241 -17.94 11.26 -9.68
C LEU A 241 -18.52 12.13 -8.55
N ALA A 242 -17.65 12.75 -7.74
CA ALA A 242 -17.98 13.74 -6.70
C ALA A 242 -17.35 15.12 -7.02
N ALA A 243 -17.16 15.43 -8.32
CA ALA A 243 -16.40 16.61 -8.74
C ALA A 243 -17.02 17.96 -8.29
N ARG A 244 -18.32 18.02 -7.96
CA ARG A 244 -18.96 19.26 -7.49
C ARG A 244 -18.54 19.58 -6.06
N GLU A 245 -18.58 18.57 -5.20
CA GLU A 245 -18.21 18.64 -3.80
C GLU A 245 -16.72 18.92 -3.65
N ILE A 246 -15.90 18.24 -4.46
CA ILE A 246 -14.45 18.47 -4.50
C ILE A 246 -14.13 19.88 -5.01
N GLU A 247 -14.79 20.37 -6.05
CA GLU A 247 -14.57 21.75 -6.54
C GLU A 247 -14.87 22.81 -5.46
N ASP A 248 -15.99 22.67 -4.74
CA ASP A 248 -16.34 23.57 -3.63
C ASP A 248 -15.26 23.52 -2.53
N ALA A 249 -14.79 22.33 -2.17
CA ALA A 249 -13.70 22.17 -1.21
C ALA A 249 -12.41 22.86 -1.67
N ILE A 250 -11.95 22.58 -2.91
CA ILE A 250 -10.72 23.16 -3.47
C ILE A 250 -10.81 24.68 -3.50
N THR A 251 -11.92 25.23 -3.98
CA THR A 251 -12.14 26.68 -4.06
C THR A 251 -12.01 27.34 -2.68
N ARG A 252 -12.61 26.72 -1.65
CA ARG A 252 -12.54 27.22 -0.27
C ARG A 252 -11.14 27.11 0.32
N VAL A 253 -10.45 25.99 0.10
CA VAL A 253 -9.05 25.81 0.55
C VAL A 253 -8.17 26.88 -0.09
N ARG A 254 -8.28 27.08 -1.40
CA ARG A 254 -7.46 28.03 -2.16
C ARG A 254 -7.81 29.50 -1.87
N ALA A 255 -9.00 29.78 -1.35
CA ALA A 255 -9.35 31.09 -0.80
C ALA A 255 -8.63 31.39 0.53
N VAL A 256 -8.23 30.35 1.28
CA VAL A 256 -7.55 30.48 2.58
C VAL A 256 -6.03 30.37 2.46
N THR A 257 -5.53 29.43 1.65
CA THR A 257 -4.09 29.20 1.50
C THR A 257 -3.69 28.71 0.10
N ARG A 258 -2.49 29.11 -0.33
CA ARG A 258 -1.82 28.55 -1.52
C ARG A 258 -0.74 27.53 -1.16
N ASP A 259 -0.49 27.32 0.13
CA ASP A 259 0.47 26.34 0.59
C ASP A 259 -0.08 24.92 0.45
N GLY A 260 0.82 23.97 0.25
CA GLY A 260 0.50 22.54 0.12
C GLY A 260 -0.13 22.14 -1.22
N THR A 261 0.01 20.86 -1.54
CA THR A 261 -0.51 20.26 -2.77
C THR A 261 -1.91 19.71 -2.56
N ILE A 262 -2.83 19.97 -3.49
CA ILE A 262 -4.13 19.29 -3.58
C ILE A 262 -4.02 18.25 -4.68
N HIS A 263 -3.97 16.98 -4.29
CA HIS A 263 -3.76 15.84 -5.17
C HIS A 263 -5.07 15.08 -5.46
N LEU A 264 -5.14 14.47 -6.64
CA LEU A 264 -6.27 13.64 -7.08
C LEU A 264 -5.78 12.30 -7.61
N GLU A 265 -6.18 11.22 -6.94
CA GLU A 265 -6.04 9.85 -7.40
C GLU A 265 -7.30 9.46 -8.17
N THR A 266 -7.19 9.25 -9.48
CA THR A 266 -8.37 8.98 -10.34
C THR A 266 -8.01 8.03 -11.47
N ASN A 267 -9.00 7.25 -11.91
CA ASN A 267 -8.91 6.46 -13.14
C ASN A 267 -9.15 7.28 -14.43
N GLY A 268 -9.48 8.57 -14.30
CA GLY A 268 -9.65 9.48 -15.45
C GLY A 268 -10.95 9.28 -16.23
N SER A 269 -11.91 8.53 -15.71
CA SER A 269 -13.18 8.20 -16.37
C SER A 269 -14.09 9.39 -16.70
N ALA A 270 -13.88 10.57 -16.08
CA ALA A 270 -14.66 11.78 -16.34
C ALA A 270 -13.77 13.02 -16.61
N PRO A 271 -13.22 13.17 -17.83
CA PRO A 271 -12.31 14.27 -18.17
C PRO A 271 -12.90 15.68 -18.00
N GLY A 272 -14.23 15.81 -18.09
CA GLY A 272 -14.93 17.06 -17.79
C GLY A 272 -14.85 17.46 -16.32
N GLY A 273 -14.95 16.48 -15.41
CA GLY A 273 -14.73 16.67 -13.98
C GLY A 273 -13.29 17.08 -13.71
N LEU A 274 -12.31 16.39 -14.32
CA LEU A 274 -10.89 16.72 -14.14
C LEU A 274 -10.57 18.17 -14.56
N ARG A 275 -11.05 18.61 -15.74
CA ARG A 275 -10.88 19.99 -16.20
C ARG A 275 -11.47 21.02 -15.24
N ARG A 276 -12.62 20.69 -14.65
CA ARG A 276 -13.29 21.55 -13.66
C ARG A 276 -12.45 21.67 -12.39
N LEU A 277 -11.95 20.56 -11.85
CA LEU A 277 -11.11 20.56 -10.65
C LEU A 277 -9.78 21.29 -10.89
N ALA A 278 -9.15 21.07 -12.05
CA ALA A 278 -7.96 21.82 -12.46
C ALA A 278 -8.20 23.33 -12.49
N ALA A 279 -9.33 23.78 -13.06
CA ALA A 279 -9.70 25.20 -13.07
C ALA A 279 -9.96 25.78 -11.67
N ALA A 280 -10.37 24.96 -10.71
CA ALA A 280 -10.59 25.35 -9.32
C ALA A 280 -9.30 25.47 -8.49
N GLY A 281 -8.17 24.94 -8.98
CA GLY A 281 -6.87 24.97 -8.31
C GLY A 281 -6.40 23.62 -7.74
N LEU A 282 -6.82 22.52 -8.35
CA LEU A 282 -6.14 21.22 -8.23
C LEU A 282 -4.72 21.33 -8.83
N ASP A 283 -3.73 20.70 -8.18
CA ASP A 283 -2.33 20.67 -8.60
C ASP A 283 -1.97 19.36 -9.34
#